data_AF-A0A009RY99-F1
#
_entry.id   AF-A0A009RY99-F1
#
_cell.length_a   1.000
_cell.length_b   1.000
_cell.length_c   1.000
_cell.angle_alpha   90.00
_cell.angle_beta   90.00
_cell.angle_gamma   90.00
#
_symmetry.space_group_name_H-M   'P 1'
#
loop_
_entity.id
_entity.type
_entity.pdbx_description
1 polymer ?
#
loop_
_entity_poly.entity_id
_entity_poly.type
_entity_poly.pdbx_seq_one_letter_code
_entity_poly.pdbx_strand_id
1 'polypeptide(L)'
;MTTENSKDNLHIWNAVKQTPTNFLKKIEFGYLKGKSDINPQWRLMAMTQAFGPVGHGWTYRHVRLWSETAPDGTIMAFAEVAVKTKIDGVWGEEFFGNGGSAIVEVQKGKLVAIDEGYKKAVTDALGVAFKAIGVAADVYLGNFDGSKYLYNYDYAYLEQNASTPAGQNSN
;
A
#
# COMPACT_ATOMS: atom_id res chain seq x y z
N MET A 1 37.32 -16.76 9.08
CA MET A 1 36.20 -16.92 8.13
C MET A 1 35.24 -15.77 8.40
N THR A 2 35.16 -14.83 7.48
CA THR A 2 34.23 -13.70 7.53
C THR A 2 32.81 -14.23 7.40
N THR A 3 32.01 -14.10 8.44
CA THR A 3 30.56 -14.24 8.37
C THR A 3 30.05 -13.21 7.38
N GLU A 4 29.66 -13.64 6.19
CA GLU A 4 28.84 -12.82 5.29
C GLU A 4 27.58 -12.44 6.06
N ASN A 5 27.47 -11.15 6.40
CA ASN A 5 26.21 -10.55 6.83
C ASN A 5 25.21 -10.77 5.69
N SER A 6 24.37 -11.80 5.81
CA SER A 6 23.17 -11.95 5.00
C SER A 6 22.38 -10.65 5.10
N LYS A 7 22.42 -9.82 4.04
CA LYS A 7 21.68 -8.55 4.00
C LYS A 7 20.20 -8.89 4.14
N ASP A 8 19.57 -8.47 5.25
CA ASP A 8 18.14 -8.65 5.45
C ASP A 8 17.39 -7.78 4.45
N ASN A 9 17.09 -8.33 3.28
CA ASN A 9 16.40 -7.61 2.21
C ASN A 9 14.94 -7.28 2.57
N LEU A 10 14.40 -7.88 3.64
CA LEU A 10 13.05 -7.62 4.12
C LEU A 10 12.99 -6.60 5.27
N HIS A 11 14.13 -6.08 5.76
CA HIS A 11 14.14 -5.17 6.92
C HIS A 11 13.14 -4.00 6.79
N ILE A 12 13.12 -3.30 5.64
CA ILE A 12 12.14 -2.23 5.38
C ILE A 12 10.73 -2.79 5.31
N TRP A 13 10.52 -3.85 4.52
CA TRP A 13 9.20 -4.47 4.35
C TRP A 13 8.59 -4.84 5.71
N ASN A 14 9.37 -5.52 6.55
CA ASN A 14 9.00 -5.93 7.90
C ASN A 14 8.71 -4.73 8.81
N ALA A 15 9.40 -3.61 8.63
CA ALA A 15 9.17 -2.39 9.41
C ALA A 15 7.84 -1.69 9.06
N VAL A 16 7.30 -1.87 7.84
CA VAL A 16 6.11 -1.13 7.36
C VAL A 16 4.91 -2.01 6.97
N LYS A 17 5.04 -3.35 6.99
CA LYS A 17 3.98 -4.29 6.57
C LYS A 17 2.72 -4.25 7.42
N GLN A 18 2.84 -3.97 8.72
CA GLN A 18 1.72 -4.00 9.67
C GLN A 18 1.24 -2.60 10.00
N THR A 19 0.05 -2.27 9.52
CA THR A 19 -0.67 -1.06 9.92
C THR A 19 -1.23 -1.24 11.34
N PRO A 20 -0.92 -0.34 12.28
CA PRO A 20 -1.57 -0.38 13.59
C PRO A 20 -3.09 -0.28 13.43
N THR A 21 -3.82 -1.08 14.20
CA THR A 21 -5.27 -1.28 14.02
C THR A 21 -6.09 0.01 14.16
N ASN A 22 -5.62 0.99 14.92
CA ASN A 22 -6.25 2.32 15.05
C ASN A 22 -6.14 3.19 13.78
N PHE A 23 -5.30 2.80 12.82
CA PHE A 23 -5.22 3.41 11.48
C PHE A 23 -5.95 2.60 10.40
N LEU A 24 -6.67 1.56 10.79
CA LEU A 24 -7.53 0.77 9.92
C LEU A 24 -9.00 1.07 10.23
N LYS A 25 -9.79 1.27 9.18
CA LYS A 25 -11.24 1.42 9.28
C LYS A 25 -11.91 0.32 8.46
N LYS A 26 -12.85 -0.39 9.07
CA LYS A 26 -13.65 -1.38 8.34
C LYS A 26 -14.56 -0.66 7.36
N ILE A 27 -14.59 -1.14 6.12
CA ILE A 27 -15.48 -0.63 5.08
C ILE A 27 -16.83 -1.35 5.24
N GLU A 28 -17.89 -0.59 5.50
CA GLU A 28 -19.22 -1.15 5.82
C GLU A 28 -20.16 -1.26 4.62
N PHE A 29 -19.90 -0.47 3.56
CA PHE A 29 -20.79 -0.31 2.42
C PHE A 29 -20.04 -0.42 1.09
N GLY A 30 -20.79 -0.65 0.01
CA GLY A 30 -20.26 -0.76 -1.35
C GLY A 30 -19.53 -2.07 -1.62
N TYR A 31 -18.86 -2.13 -2.78
CA TYR A 31 -18.21 -3.34 -3.28
C TYR A 31 -17.02 -3.80 -2.42
N LEU A 32 -16.41 -2.88 -1.66
CA LEU A 32 -15.31 -3.15 -0.72
C LEU A 32 -15.79 -3.53 0.69
N LYS A 33 -17.10 -3.76 0.88
CA LYS A 33 -17.64 -4.15 2.19
C LYS A 33 -16.86 -5.32 2.80
N GLY A 34 -16.48 -5.17 4.06
CA GLY A 34 -15.69 -6.16 4.80
C GLY A 34 -14.18 -6.04 4.62
N LYS A 35 -13.70 -5.19 3.70
CA LYS A 35 -12.27 -4.84 3.59
C LYS A 35 -11.90 -3.73 4.59
N SER A 36 -10.61 -3.44 4.66
CA SER A 36 -10.07 -2.38 5.53
C SER A 36 -9.57 -1.22 4.69
N ASP A 37 -10.04 -0.02 5.02
CA ASP A 37 -9.46 1.24 4.59
C ASP A 37 -8.25 1.56 5.48
N ILE A 38 -7.13 1.90 4.85
CA ILE A 38 -5.87 2.21 5.53
C ILE A 38 -5.69 3.72 5.53
N ASN A 39 -5.51 4.30 6.71
CA ASN A 39 -5.33 5.74 6.87
C ASN A 39 -4.17 6.27 5.99
N PRO A 40 -4.43 7.20 5.06
CA PRO A 40 -3.38 7.70 4.19
C PRO A 40 -2.25 8.45 4.90
N GLN A 41 -2.55 9.16 6.00
CA GLN A 41 -1.55 9.86 6.79
C GLN A 41 -0.59 8.88 7.47
N TRP A 42 -1.10 7.72 7.91
CA TRP A 42 -0.26 6.67 8.47
C TRP A 42 0.73 6.13 7.41
N ARG A 43 0.31 5.99 6.14
CA ARG A 43 1.22 5.55 5.07
C ARG A 43 2.41 6.50 4.91
N LEU A 44 2.15 7.81 4.93
CA LEU A 44 3.21 8.83 4.89
C LEU A 44 4.11 8.79 6.13
N MET A 45 3.54 8.53 7.31
CA MET A 45 4.30 8.35 8.54
C MET A 45 5.18 7.10 8.49
N ALA A 46 4.67 5.98 7.98
CA ALA A 46 5.43 4.74 7.80
C ALA A 46 6.61 4.95 6.85
N MET A 47 6.40 5.65 5.74
CA MET A 47 7.48 6.06 4.83
C MET A 47 8.52 6.94 5.54
N THR A 48 8.06 7.90 6.34
CA THR A 48 8.94 8.79 7.10
C THR A 48 9.76 8.03 8.15
N GLN A 49 9.16 7.05 8.81
CA GLN A 49 9.85 6.20 9.79
C GLN A 49 10.87 5.28 9.13
N ALA A 50 10.56 4.72 7.97
CA ALA A 50 11.44 3.79 7.26
C ALA A 50 12.62 4.48 6.57
N PHE A 51 12.40 5.65 5.97
CA PHE A 51 13.40 6.30 5.11
C PHE A 51 13.86 7.68 5.60
N GLY A 52 13.09 8.35 6.46
CA GLY A 52 13.27 9.76 6.83
C GLY A 52 12.27 10.68 6.14
N PRO A 53 12.31 12.01 6.38
CA PRO A 53 11.33 12.95 5.83
C PRO A 53 11.36 12.97 4.30
N VAL A 54 10.19 13.26 3.71
CA VAL A 54 10.07 13.46 2.26
C VAL A 54 11.03 14.57 1.80
N GLY A 55 11.63 14.40 0.63
CA GLY A 55 12.72 15.23 0.09
C GLY A 55 14.12 14.85 0.58
N HIS A 56 14.25 13.97 1.59
CA HIS A 56 15.56 13.58 2.14
C HIS A 56 15.78 12.07 2.05
N GLY A 57 14.87 11.30 2.64
CA GLY A 57 14.90 9.85 2.69
C GLY A 57 14.15 9.18 1.53
N TRP A 58 13.10 9.84 1.10
CA TRP A 58 12.29 9.44 -0.03
C TRP A 58 11.69 10.69 -0.65
N THR A 59 11.22 10.61 -1.89
CA THR A 59 10.57 11.71 -2.58
C THR A 59 9.53 11.15 -3.55
N TYR A 60 8.63 12.01 -4.00
CA TYR A 60 7.74 11.67 -5.10
C TYR A 60 7.50 12.90 -5.98
N ARG A 61 7.07 12.64 -7.21
CA ARG A 61 6.59 13.67 -8.15
C ARG A 61 5.32 13.19 -8.83
N HIS A 62 4.50 14.13 -9.27
CA HIS A 62 3.40 13.83 -10.18
C HIS A 62 4.00 13.56 -11.56
N VAL A 63 3.78 12.37 -12.10
CA VAL A 63 4.11 12.05 -13.50
C VAL A 63 3.06 12.66 -14.41
N ARG A 64 1.78 12.44 -14.05
CA ARG A 64 0.64 12.96 -14.80
C ARG A 64 -0.55 13.16 -13.87
N LEU A 65 -1.32 14.21 -14.13
CA LEU A 65 -2.67 14.42 -13.61
C LEU A 65 -3.60 14.57 -14.81
N TRP A 66 -4.74 13.89 -14.82
CA TRP A 66 -5.73 14.02 -15.88
C TRP A 66 -7.13 13.70 -15.37
N SER A 67 -8.14 13.97 -16.19
CA SER A 67 -9.52 13.63 -15.87
C SER A 67 -10.24 13.03 -17.07
N GLU A 68 -11.16 12.11 -16.80
CA GLU A 68 -12.02 11.48 -17.80
C GLU A 68 -13.49 11.67 -17.40
N THR A 69 -14.36 11.84 -18.38
CA THR A 69 -15.81 11.95 -18.16
C THR A 69 -16.46 10.59 -18.41
N ALA A 70 -17.18 10.08 -17.41
CA ALA A 70 -17.97 8.86 -17.53
C ALA A 70 -19.29 9.12 -18.30
N PRO A 71 -19.93 8.07 -18.87
CA PRO A 71 -21.16 8.23 -19.65
C PRO A 71 -22.33 8.90 -18.92
N ASP A 72 -22.36 8.83 -17.59
CA ASP A 72 -23.38 9.44 -16.73
C ASP A 72 -23.10 10.91 -16.37
N GLY A 73 -21.99 11.48 -16.88
CA GLY A 73 -21.55 12.84 -16.60
C GLY A 73 -20.69 13.00 -15.33
N THR A 74 -20.46 11.92 -14.58
CA THR A 74 -19.44 11.90 -13.51
C THR A 74 -18.07 12.18 -14.12
N ILE A 75 -17.23 12.97 -13.45
CA ILE A 75 -15.86 13.24 -13.90
C ILE A 75 -14.88 12.69 -12.88
N MET A 76 -14.02 11.79 -13.35
CA MET A 76 -12.97 11.15 -12.55
C MET A 76 -11.66 11.91 -12.76
N ALA A 77 -10.99 12.28 -11.68
CA ALA A 77 -9.60 12.68 -11.68
C ALA A 77 -8.70 11.48 -11.41
N PHE A 78 -7.56 11.45 -12.10
CA PHE A 78 -6.54 10.43 -11.98
C PHE A 78 -5.18 11.08 -11.74
N ALA A 79 -4.33 10.35 -11.03
CA ALA A 79 -2.97 10.72 -10.78
C ALA A 79 -2.05 9.52 -11.00
N GLU A 80 -0.94 9.77 -11.69
CA GLU A 80 0.22 8.88 -11.74
C GLU A 80 1.35 9.55 -10.95
N VAL A 81 1.94 8.83 -10.01
CA VAL A 81 3.06 9.30 -9.19
C VAL A 81 4.28 8.41 -9.39
N ALA A 82 5.45 9.03 -9.36
CA ALA A 82 6.73 8.34 -9.29
C ALA A 82 7.36 8.61 -7.94
N VAL A 83 7.82 7.57 -7.26
CA VAL A 83 8.42 7.61 -5.93
C VAL A 83 9.86 7.12 -6.03
N LYS A 84 10.79 7.75 -5.29
CA LYS A 84 12.15 7.27 -5.10
C LYS A 84 12.45 7.16 -3.61
N THR A 85 13.25 6.19 -3.22
CA THR A 85 13.74 6.02 -1.85
C THR A 85 15.27 6.07 -1.83
N LYS A 86 15.83 6.38 -0.66
CA LYS A 86 17.26 6.42 -0.40
C LYS A 86 17.59 5.35 0.63
N ILE A 87 18.47 4.42 0.27
CA ILE A 87 18.93 3.32 1.13
C ILE A 87 20.45 3.43 1.23
N ASP A 88 21.00 3.36 2.44
CA ASP A 88 22.44 3.45 2.68
C ASP A 88 23.11 4.69 2.02
N GLY A 89 22.37 5.80 1.94
CA GLY A 89 22.85 7.04 1.31
C GLY A 89 22.74 7.07 -0.23
N VAL A 90 22.27 6.01 -0.87
CA VAL A 90 22.14 5.90 -2.33
C VAL A 90 20.67 6.00 -2.73
N TRP A 91 20.37 6.86 -3.71
CA TRP A 91 19.03 6.95 -4.30
C TRP A 91 18.78 5.77 -5.23
N GLY A 92 17.67 5.07 -5.03
CA GLY A 92 17.18 4.05 -5.96
C GLY A 92 16.52 4.63 -7.21
N GLU A 93 16.01 3.76 -8.07
CA GLU A 93 15.19 4.14 -9.22
C GLU A 93 13.74 4.47 -8.84
N GLU A 94 13.01 5.08 -9.78
CA GLU A 94 11.59 5.38 -9.60
C GLU A 94 10.72 4.13 -9.64
N PHE A 95 9.72 4.08 -8.77
CA PHE A 95 8.58 3.16 -8.84
C PHE A 95 7.26 3.93 -8.80
N PHE A 96 6.21 3.33 -9.34
CA PHE A 96 5.02 4.07 -9.76
C PHE A 96 3.75 3.63 -9.05
N GLY A 97 2.79 4.54 -9.00
CA GLY A 97 1.43 4.24 -8.57
C GLY A 97 0.42 5.07 -9.33
N ASN A 98 -0.75 4.46 -9.57
CA ASN A 98 -1.89 5.10 -10.22
C ASN A 98 -3.05 5.11 -9.22
N GLY A 99 -3.75 6.25 -9.15
CA GLY A 99 -4.90 6.41 -8.27
C GLY A 99 -5.96 7.30 -8.89
N GLY A 100 -7.16 7.28 -8.30
CA GLY A 100 -8.29 8.01 -8.83
C GLY A 100 -9.31 8.45 -7.78
N SER A 101 -10.04 9.50 -8.10
CA SER A 101 -11.19 9.97 -7.31
C SER A 101 -12.09 10.84 -8.16
N ALA A 102 -13.37 10.94 -7.82
CA ALA A 102 -14.26 11.82 -8.55
C ALA A 102 -13.96 13.31 -8.24
N ILE A 103 -14.03 14.15 -9.27
CA ILE A 103 -14.07 15.62 -9.18
C ILE A 103 -15.47 16.16 -9.50
N VAL A 104 -16.35 15.35 -10.08
CA VAL A 104 -17.79 15.61 -10.22
C VAL A 104 -18.54 14.30 -10.03
N GLU A 105 -19.58 14.28 -9.19
CA GLU A 105 -20.45 13.11 -8.97
C GLU A 105 -21.92 13.45 -9.17
N VAL A 106 -22.74 12.44 -9.47
CA VAL A 106 -24.20 12.56 -9.46
C VAL A 106 -24.72 12.40 -8.04
N GLN A 107 -25.22 13.48 -7.44
CA GLN A 107 -25.89 13.47 -6.14
C GLN A 107 -27.34 13.90 -6.31
N LYS A 108 -28.28 13.02 -5.93
CA LYS A 108 -29.73 13.24 -6.08
C LYS A 108 -30.11 13.70 -7.50
N GLY A 109 -29.50 13.09 -8.51
CA GLY A 109 -29.73 13.37 -9.94
C GLY A 109 -29.08 14.66 -10.47
N LYS A 110 -28.24 15.34 -9.70
CA LYS A 110 -27.51 16.55 -10.12
C LYS A 110 -26.01 16.33 -10.07
N LEU A 111 -25.29 16.90 -11.03
CA LEU A 111 -23.83 16.93 -11.02
C LEU A 111 -23.34 17.91 -9.95
N VAL A 112 -22.49 17.44 -9.05
CA VAL A 112 -21.91 18.21 -7.94
C VAL A 112 -20.39 18.14 -8.02
N ALA A 113 -19.73 19.29 -8.03
CA ALA A 113 -18.28 19.39 -8.05
C ALA A 113 -17.65 19.05 -6.69
N ILE A 114 -16.48 18.44 -6.73
CA ILE A 114 -15.68 18.00 -5.58
C ILE A 114 -14.28 18.57 -5.74
N ASP A 115 -13.91 19.49 -4.86
CA ASP A 115 -12.59 20.17 -4.85
C ASP A 115 -11.44 19.26 -4.37
N GLU A 116 -11.76 18.18 -3.66
CA GLU A 116 -10.79 17.23 -3.13
C GLU A 116 -10.34 16.13 -4.12
N GLY A 117 -10.93 16.03 -5.31
CA GLY A 117 -10.75 14.84 -6.17
C GLY A 117 -9.30 14.58 -6.59
N TYR A 118 -8.55 15.59 -7.05
CA TYR A 118 -7.13 15.41 -7.37
C TYR A 118 -6.26 15.12 -6.13
N LYS A 119 -6.58 15.70 -4.97
CA LYS A 119 -5.86 15.44 -3.72
C LYS A 119 -6.03 13.98 -3.29
N LYS A 120 -7.25 13.46 -3.41
CA LYS A 120 -7.57 12.05 -3.16
C LYS A 120 -6.91 11.13 -4.19
N ALA A 121 -6.92 11.49 -5.48
CA ALA A 121 -6.28 10.71 -6.53
C ALA A 121 -4.77 10.55 -6.31
N VAL A 122 -4.05 11.64 -5.96
CA VAL A 122 -2.62 11.60 -5.62
C VAL A 122 -2.38 10.72 -4.38
N THR A 123 -3.23 10.86 -3.37
CA THR A 123 -3.14 10.09 -2.12
C THR A 123 -3.33 8.59 -2.36
N ASP A 124 -4.29 8.23 -3.22
CA ASP A 124 -4.53 6.85 -3.64
C ASP A 124 -3.35 6.31 -4.47
N ALA A 125 -2.83 7.10 -5.41
CA ALA A 125 -1.68 6.76 -6.24
C ALA A 125 -0.42 6.49 -5.39
N LEU A 126 -0.15 7.32 -4.39
CA LEU A 126 0.92 7.08 -3.42
C LEU A 126 0.70 5.79 -2.63
N GLY A 127 -0.54 5.56 -2.18
CA GLY A 127 -0.92 4.31 -1.52
C GLY A 127 -0.64 3.08 -2.38
N VAL A 128 -0.88 3.17 -3.70
CA VAL A 128 -0.54 2.10 -4.66
C VAL A 128 0.97 1.93 -4.81
N ALA A 129 1.71 3.03 -5.00
CA ALA A 129 3.18 2.98 -5.14
C ALA A 129 3.84 2.34 -3.91
N PHE A 130 3.42 2.73 -2.70
CA PHE A 130 4.02 2.25 -1.46
C PHE A 130 3.81 0.75 -1.20
N LYS A 131 2.85 0.09 -1.86
CA LYS A 131 2.69 -1.37 -1.79
C LYS A 131 3.93 -2.09 -2.31
N ALA A 132 4.62 -1.52 -3.30
CA ALA A 132 5.80 -2.12 -3.92
C ALA A 132 6.98 -2.30 -2.93
N ILE A 133 6.98 -1.53 -1.84
CA ILE A 133 8.01 -1.56 -0.80
C ILE A 133 7.47 -2.07 0.55
N GLY A 134 6.25 -2.62 0.54
CA GLY A 134 5.68 -3.35 1.67
C GLY A 134 4.78 -2.56 2.59
N VAL A 135 4.48 -1.28 2.33
CA VAL A 135 3.62 -0.50 3.25
C VAL A 135 2.22 -1.11 3.32
N ALA A 136 1.78 -1.44 4.54
CA ALA A 136 0.52 -2.14 4.82
C ALA A 136 0.37 -3.51 4.14
N ALA A 137 1.47 -4.16 3.74
CA ALA A 137 1.44 -5.43 3.02
C ALA A 137 0.55 -6.48 3.68
N ASP A 138 0.51 -6.57 5.02
CA ASP A 138 -0.27 -7.59 5.72
C ASP A 138 -1.78 -7.45 5.50
N VAL A 139 -2.29 -6.24 5.24
CA VAL A 139 -3.70 -6.04 4.85
C VAL A 139 -3.94 -6.59 3.44
N TYR A 140 -3.01 -6.36 2.52
CA TYR A 140 -3.13 -6.80 1.13
C TYR A 140 -2.89 -8.30 0.94
N LEU A 141 -2.02 -8.90 1.76
CA LEU A 141 -1.77 -10.34 1.81
C LEU A 141 -2.91 -11.12 2.48
N GLY A 142 -3.92 -10.44 3.03
CA GLY A 142 -5.02 -11.08 3.75
C GLY A 142 -4.64 -11.54 5.15
N ASN A 143 -3.52 -11.07 5.69
CA ASN A 143 -3.07 -11.35 7.05
C ASN A 143 -3.82 -10.55 8.12
N PHE A 144 -4.86 -9.78 7.76
CA PHE A 144 -5.69 -9.02 8.68
C PHE A 144 -7.17 -9.38 8.48
N ASP A 145 -7.84 -9.87 9.54
CA ASP A 145 -9.23 -10.32 9.47
C ASP A 145 -10.28 -9.21 9.69
N GLY A 146 -9.83 -7.97 9.88
CA GLY A 146 -10.67 -6.84 10.27
C GLY A 146 -10.61 -6.49 11.75
N SER A 147 -9.94 -7.31 12.56
CA SER A 147 -9.74 -7.09 14.00
C SER A 147 -8.31 -7.30 14.45
N LYS A 148 -7.62 -8.32 13.92
CA LYS A 148 -6.25 -8.69 14.31
C LYS A 148 -5.46 -9.25 13.13
N TYR A 149 -4.15 -9.29 13.31
CA TYR A 149 -3.25 -9.98 12.40
C TYR A 149 -3.23 -11.49 12.69
N LEU A 150 -3.20 -12.31 11.64
CA LEU A 150 -3.39 -13.77 11.74
C LEU A 150 -2.08 -14.52 11.93
N TYR A 151 -1.02 -14.03 11.29
CA TYR A 151 0.30 -14.66 11.21
C TYR A 151 1.40 -13.62 11.43
N ASN A 152 2.58 -14.08 11.81
CA ASN A 152 3.77 -13.25 11.79
C ASN A 152 4.68 -13.64 10.60
N TYR A 153 4.73 -12.79 9.58
CA TYR A 153 5.52 -13.00 8.36
C TYR A 153 6.88 -12.30 8.43
N ASP A 154 7.80 -12.75 9.27
CA ASP A 154 9.13 -12.10 9.37
C ASP A 154 10.12 -12.54 8.27
N TYR A 155 9.72 -13.51 7.45
CA TYR A 155 10.52 -14.07 6.36
C TYR A 155 9.69 -14.22 5.08
N ALA A 156 10.37 -14.21 3.92
CA ALA A 156 9.74 -14.57 2.64
C ALA A 156 9.27 -16.02 2.70
N TYR A 157 8.14 -16.36 2.06
CA TYR A 157 7.56 -17.71 2.05
C TYR A 157 8.66 -18.78 2.00
N LEU A 158 8.77 -19.57 3.07
CA LEU A 158 9.44 -20.86 2.97
C LEU A 158 8.43 -21.75 2.25
N GLU A 159 8.77 -22.23 1.05
CA GLU A 159 8.08 -23.41 0.53
C GLU A 159 8.12 -24.45 1.66
N GLN A 160 6.94 -24.84 2.17
CA GLN A 160 6.87 -26.08 2.90
C GLN A 160 7.34 -27.13 1.90
N ASN A 161 8.55 -27.65 2.11
CA ASN A 161 8.95 -28.91 1.52
C ASN A 161 7.74 -29.84 1.66
N ALA A 162 7.24 -30.32 0.52
CA ALA A 162 6.25 -31.37 0.47
C ALA A 162 6.84 -32.62 1.12
N SER A 163 6.85 -32.68 2.45
CA SER A 163 7.00 -33.91 3.21
C SER A 163 5.59 -34.33 3.59
N THR A 164 4.97 -35.06 2.68
CA THR A 164 4.01 -36.12 2.99
C THR A 164 4.40 -36.76 4.32
N PRO A 165 3.50 -36.91 5.31
CA PRO A 165 3.82 -37.72 6.47
C PRO A 165 4.16 -39.12 5.98
N ALA A 166 5.42 -39.52 6.14
CA ALA A 166 5.84 -40.90 5.94
C ALA A 166 4.94 -41.77 6.82
N GLY A 167 4.33 -42.79 6.20
CA GLY A 167 3.43 -43.69 6.88
C GLY A 167 4.04 -44.24 8.16
N GLN A 168 3.30 -44.12 9.26
CA GLN A 168 3.50 -45.01 10.40
C GLN A 168 2.90 -46.36 10.02
N ASN A 169 3.75 -47.25 9.50
CA ASN A 169 3.51 -48.68 9.61
C ASN A 169 4.10 -49.19 10.92
N SER A 170 3.21 -49.84 11.70
CA SER A 170 3.40 -50.98 12.59
C SER A 170 4.38 -50.91 13.75
N ASN A 171 3.86 -51.03 14.98
CA ASN A 171 3.66 -52.34 15.62
C ASN A 171 2.48 -52.30 16.60
#